data_AF-A0A0C9ULS0-F1
#
_entry.id   AF-A0A0C9ULS0-F1
#
_cell.length_a   1.000
_cell.length_b   1.000
_cell.length_c   1.000
_cell.angle_alpha   90.00
_cell.angle_beta   90.00
_cell.angle_gamma   90.00
#
_symmetry.space_group_name_H-M   'P 1'
#
loop_
_entity.id
_entity.type
_entity.pdbx_description
1 polymer ?
#
loop_
_entity_poly.entity_id
_entity_poly.type
_entity_poly.pdbx_seq_one_letter_code
_entity_poly.pdbx_strand_id
1 'polypeptide(L)'
;EDEHCVICLHEIHDRTILPCAHDRLCFDCIFIWCQQSRKCPLCNAPIGDYLIHNFRSKYDYSKYYLPPLRTSPAPTAALTRLPAGSRQSRPRRRSADWGPRRRRQSLSRDREDELELAISHRRWIYHHRLYAKHIASNPYTRYKPCPTPAQISASPDLISRATIFIRRELRIWINLDVE
;
A
#
# COMPACT_ATOMS: atom_id res chain seq x y z
N GLU A 1 -11.29 11.59 -27.93
CA GLU A 1 -11.18 10.94 -26.61
C GLU A 1 -9.87 11.38 -26.02
N ASP A 2 -9.93 12.08 -24.90
CA ASP A 2 -8.80 12.84 -24.37
C ASP A 2 -7.72 11.88 -23.86
N GLU A 3 -6.52 11.99 -24.42
CA GLU A 3 -5.36 11.19 -24.03
C GLU A 3 -4.84 11.69 -22.67
N HIS A 4 -5.40 11.13 -21.60
CA HIS A 4 -5.00 11.42 -20.23
C HIS A 4 -3.83 10.55 -19.79
N CYS A 5 -2.97 11.09 -18.94
CA CYS A 5 -1.90 10.35 -18.32
C CYS A 5 -2.43 9.33 -17.31
N VAL A 6 -1.96 8.08 -17.39
CA VAL A 6 -2.38 7.01 -16.47
C VAL A 6 -1.89 7.18 -15.02
N ILE A 7 -0.97 8.11 -14.77
CA ILE A 7 -0.43 8.39 -13.43
C ILE A 7 -1.15 9.58 -12.78
N CYS A 8 -1.13 10.76 -13.42
CA CYS A 8 -1.76 11.96 -12.85
C CYS A 8 -3.23 12.15 -13.22
N LEU A 9 -3.75 11.38 -14.19
CA LEU A 9 -5.13 11.48 -14.69
C LEU A 9 -5.47 12.86 -15.28
N HIS A 10 -4.48 13.63 -15.71
CA HIS A 10 -4.64 14.91 -16.40
C HIS A 10 -4.20 14.80 -17.86
N GLU A 11 -4.41 15.85 -18.65
CA GLU A 11 -3.89 15.94 -20.02
C GLU A 11 -2.37 15.68 -20.06
N ILE A 12 -1.92 14.93 -21.07
CA ILE A 12 -0.51 14.55 -21.17
C ILE A 12 0.35 15.76 -21.54
N HIS A 13 1.17 16.21 -20.59
CA HIS A 13 2.26 17.14 -20.82
C HIS A 13 3.58 16.38 -21.01
N ASP A 14 4.28 16.67 -22.11
CA ASP A 14 5.56 16.07 -22.48
C ASP A 14 5.52 14.52 -22.51
N ARG A 15 4.88 14.00 -23.57
CA ARG A 15 4.64 12.58 -23.76
C ARG A 15 5.96 11.80 -23.75
N THR A 16 6.00 10.76 -22.91
CA THR A 16 7.14 9.85 -22.82
C THR A 16 6.77 8.46 -23.33
N ILE A 17 7.60 7.89 -24.21
CA ILE A 17 7.42 6.55 -24.75
C ILE A 17 8.36 5.58 -24.04
N LEU A 18 7.80 4.54 -23.42
CA LEU A 18 8.57 3.46 -22.80
C LEU A 18 8.99 2.40 -23.83
N PRO A 19 10.05 1.62 -23.57
CA PRO A 19 10.49 0.54 -24.48
C PRO A 19 9.43 -0.54 -24.69
N CYS A 20 8.46 -0.67 -23.79
CA CYS A 20 7.30 -1.55 -23.92
C CYS A 20 6.13 -0.92 -24.70
N ALA A 21 6.37 0.16 -25.46
CA ALA A 21 5.41 0.89 -26.29
C ALA A 21 4.25 1.57 -25.55
N HIS A 22 4.24 1.56 -24.21
CA HIS A 22 3.30 2.38 -23.44
C HIS A 22 3.74 3.85 -23.47
N ASP A 23 2.85 4.72 -23.94
CA ASP A 23 3.14 6.14 -24.20
C ASP A 23 2.17 7.11 -23.50
N ARG A 24 1.16 6.61 -22.78
CA ARG A 24 0.14 7.43 -22.08
C ARG A 24 0.64 8.00 -20.75
N LEU A 25 1.83 8.58 -20.76
CA LEU A 25 2.57 9.01 -19.58
C LEU A 25 3.21 10.39 -19.80
N CYS A 26 3.02 11.30 -18.85
CA CYS A 26 3.81 12.53 -18.77
C CYS A 26 5.25 12.20 -18.34
N PHE A 27 6.22 12.95 -18.85
CA PHE A 27 7.63 12.82 -18.47
C PHE A 27 7.85 12.93 -16.97
N ASP A 28 7.29 13.96 -16.32
CA ASP A 28 7.48 14.16 -14.88
C ASP A 28 6.90 13.00 -14.06
N CYS A 29 5.74 12.48 -14.46
CA CYS A 29 5.08 11.39 -13.78
C CYS A 29 5.92 10.10 -13.81
N ILE A 30 6.39 9.74 -15.01
CA ILE A 30 7.21 8.52 -15.16
C ILE A 30 8.62 8.73 -14.59
N PHE A 31 9.14 9.95 -14.60
CA PHE A 31 10.40 10.29 -13.96
C PHE A 31 10.35 10.07 -12.44
N ILE A 32 9.31 10.57 -11.76
CA ILE A 32 9.09 10.33 -10.32
C ILE A 32 8.97 8.83 -10.02
N TRP A 33 8.22 8.10 -10.85
CA TRP A 33 8.09 6.65 -10.74
C TRP A 33 9.46 5.94 -10.86
N CYS A 34 10.28 6.33 -11.83
CA CYS A 34 11.61 5.78 -12.07
C CYS A 34 12.61 6.02 -10.93
N GLN A 35 12.34 6.96 -10.02
CA GLN A 35 13.13 7.12 -8.79
C GLN A 35 12.89 5.98 -7.79
N GLN A 36 11.76 5.27 -7.90
CA GLN A 36 11.38 4.17 -7.02
C GLN A 36 11.52 2.80 -7.71
N SER A 37 11.15 2.70 -8.99
CA SER A 37 11.12 1.43 -9.73
C SER A 37 11.52 1.60 -11.19
N ARG A 38 12.40 0.73 -11.70
CA ARG A 38 12.77 0.68 -13.13
C ARG A 38 11.88 -0.24 -13.97
N LYS A 39 10.65 -0.45 -13.53
CA LYS A 39 9.66 -1.28 -14.22
C LYS A 39 8.48 -0.43 -14.67
N CYS A 40 7.90 -0.74 -15.83
CA CYS A 40 6.72 -0.07 -16.34
C CYS A 40 5.55 -0.22 -15.34
N PRO A 41 4.84 0.86 -14.99
CA PRO A 41 3.71 0.80 -14.05
C PRO A 41 2.52 -0.01 -14.60
N LEU A 42 2.44 -0.23 -15.91
CA LEU A 42 1.34 -0.94 -16.57
C LEU A 42 1.61 -2.44 -16.76
N CYS A 43 2.81 -2.80 -17.23
CA CYS A 43 3.12 -4.18 -17.61
C CYS A 43 4.32 -4.79 -16.89
N ASN A 44 4.95 -4.07 -15.95
CA ASN A 44 6.16 -4.47 -15.23
C ASN A 44 7.41 -4.73 -16.11
N ALA A 45 7.37 -4.42 -17.41
CA ALA A 45 8.53 -4.53 -18.29
C ALA A 45 9.67 -3.56 -17.87
N PRO A 46 10.94 -3.93 -18.03
CA PRO A 46 12.06 -3.06 -17.67
C PRO A 46 12.09 -1.80 -18.54
N ILE A 47 12.26 -0.62 -17.92
CA ILE A 47 12.31 0.69 -18.59
C ILE A 47 13.70 0.99 -19.16
N GLY A 48 14.76 0.39 -18.60
CA GLY A 48 16.15 0.65 -18.98
C GLY A 48 16.76 1.86 -18.29
N ASP A 49 17.78 2.45 -18.92
CA ASP A 49 18.64 3.49 -18.33
C ASP A 49 18.25 4.92 -18.70
N TYR A 50 17.37 5.11 -19.68
CA TYR A 50 16.96 6.43 -20.14
C TYR A 50 15.50 6.46 -20.54
N LEU A 51 14.90 7.64 -20.44
CA LEU A 51 13.55 7.96 -20.90
C LEU A 51 13.64 8.76 -22.19
N ILE A 52 12.72 8.52 -23.12
CA ILE A 52 12.61 9.27 -24.36
C ILE A 52 11.35 10.13 -24.31
N HIS A 53 11.50 11.46 -24.40
CA HIS A 53 10.44 12.44 -24.26
C HIS A 53 10.63 13.62 -25.24
N ASN A 54 9.73 14.60 -25.21
CA ASN A 54 9.78 15.81 -26.04
C ASN A 54 9.94 15.51 -27.53
N PHE A 55 8.99 14.75 -28.08
CA PHE A 55 8.96 14.40 -29.50
C PHE A 55 8.48 15.60 -30.32
N ARG A 56 9.38 16.18 -31.13
CA ARG A 56 9.04 17.21 -32.11
C ARG A 56 8.96 16.66 -33.52
N SER A 57 9.73 15.60 -33.80
CA SER A 57 9.69 14.85 -35.07
C SER A 57 10.15 13.41 -34.87
N LYS A 58 10.12 12.59 -35.94
CA LYS A 58 10.59 11.20 -35.93
C LYS A 58 12.05 11.05 -35.46
N TYR A 59 12.87 12.08 -35.66
CA TYR A 59 14.30 12.07 -35.32
C TYR A 59 14.68 13.15 -34.30
N ASP A 60 13.71 13.97 -33.88
CA ASP A 60 13.91 15.04 -32.90
C ASP A 60 13.16 14.68 -31.62
N TYR A 61 13.90 14.10 -30.69
CA TYR A 61 13.44 13.67 -29.38
C TYR A 61 14.56 13.83 -28.35
N SER A 62 14.18 14.05 -27.10
CA SER A 62 15.12 14.20 -25.99
C SER A 62 15.29 12.86 -25.26
N LYS A 63 16.54 12.50 -24.93
CA LYS A 63 16.87 11.37 -24.07
C LYS A 63 17.29 11.88 -22.70
N TYR A 64 16.61 11.45 -21.66
CA TYR A 64 16.97 11.73 -20.28
C TYR A 64 17.53 10.46 -19.62
N TYR A 65 18.79 10.48 -19.19
CA TYR A 65 19.41 9.34 -18.51
C TYR A 65 19.03 9.33 -17.03
N LEU A 66 18.47 8.20 -16.59
CA LEU A 66 17.98 8.03 -15.23
C LEU A 66 19.14 7.80 -14.25
N PRO A 67 19.21 8.55 -13.14
CA PRO A 67 20.24 8.35 -12.12
C PRO A 67 20.10 6.95 -11.51
N PRO A 68 21.22 6.29 -11.11
CA PRO A 68 21.17 4.96 -10.52
C PRO A 68 20.16 4.93 -9.37
N LEU A 69 19.31 3.90 -9.35
CA LEU A 69 18.38 3.71 -8.23
C LEU A 69 19.19 3.70 -6.94
N ARG A 70 18.68 4.40 -5.91
CA ARG A 70 19.21 4.23 -4.56
C ARG A 70 18.93 2.78 -4.17
N THR A 71 19.92 1.92 -4.36
CA THR A 71 19.90 0.59 -3.78
C THR A 71 19.88 0.83 -2.28
N SER A 72 18.73 0.60 -1.64
CA SER A 72 18.77 0.30 -0.22
C SER A 72 19.79 -0.82 -0.06
N PRO A 73 20.79 -0.72 0.83
CA PRO A 73 21.66 -1.85 1.10
C PRO A 73 20.77 -3.06 1.37
N ALA A 74 21.07 -4.18 0.71
CA ALA A 74 20.37 -5.43 0.94
C ALA A 74 20.34 -5.64 2.46
N PRO A 75 19.18 -6.02 3.07
CA PRO A 75 19.17 -6.30 4.49
C PRO A 75 20.16 -7.44 4.72
N THR A 76 21.30 -7.13 5.34
CA THR A 76 22.18 -8.12 5.94
C THR A 76 21.31 -8.95 6.85
N ALA A 77 21.06 -10.20 6.46
CA ALA A 77 20.31 -11.16 7.24
C ALA A 77 21.13 -11.50 8.51
N ALA A 78 21.08 -10.61 9.49
CA ALA A 78 21.51 -10.91 10.85
C ALA A 78 20.45 -11.84 11.45
N LEU A 79 20.69 -13.14 11.34
CA LEU A 79 19.99 -14.19 12.07
C LEU A 79 20.31 -14.06 13.57
N THR A 80 19.65 -13.14 14.27
CA THR A 80 19.65 -13.14 15.73
C THR A 80 18.52 -14.04 16.21
N ARG A 81 18.86 -15.29 16.53
CA ARG A 81 17.96 -16.21 17.26
C ARG A 81 17.77 -15.67 18.67
N LEU A 82 16.62 -15.07 18.95
CA LEU A 82 16.17 -14.82 20.33
C LEU A 82 15.65 -16.13 20.94
N PRO A 83 15.90 -16.43 22.23
CA PRO A 83 15.33 -17.61 22.87
C PRO A 83 13.82 -17.48 23.05
N ALA A 84 13.11 -18.59 22.88
CA ALA A 84 11.70 -18.72 23.20
C ALA A 84 11.51 -18.63 24.72
N GLY A 85 10.82 -17.58 25.19
CA GLY A 85 10.61 -17.33 26.61
C GLY A 85 9.22 -16.81 26.96
N SER A 86 8.50 -17.62 27.74
CA SER A 86 7.30 -17.33 28.55
C SER A 86 5.93 -17.21 27.85
N ARG A 87 5.18 -18.32 27.90
CA ARG A 87 3.72 -18.32 27.82
C ARG A 87 3.16 -17.63 29.05
N GLN A 88 2.77 -16.36 28.94
CA GLN A 88 1.98 -15.72 29.98
C GLN A 88 0.52 -16.14 29.84
N SER A 89 0.07 -16.93 30.80
CA SER A 89 -1.30 -17.37 30.98
C SER A 89 -2.20 -16.15 31.19
N ARG A 90 -3.19 -15.95 30.30
CA ARG A 90 -4.24 -14.94 30.48
C ARG A 90 -5.11 -15.32 31.69
N PRO A 91 -5.42 -14.41 32.61
CA PRO A 91 -6.32 -14.72 33.72
C PRO A 91 -7.74 -14.91 33.18
N ARG A 92 -8.38 -16.02 33.59
CA ARG A 92 -9.81 -16.28 33.42
C ARG A 92 -10.59 -15.11 34.02
N ARG A 93 -11.26 -14.31 33.19
CA ARG A 93 -12.20 -13.28 33.65
C ARG A 93 -13.40 -13.97 34.30
N ARG A 94 -13.60 -13.69 35.58
CA ARG A 94 -14.81 -14.04 36.34
C ARG A 94 -16.02 -13.37 35.70
N SER A 95 -17.11 -14.13 35.63
CA SER A 95 -18.43 -13.66 35.21
C SER A 95 -18.84 -12.49 36.10
N ALA A 96 -19.08 -11.33 35.50
CA ALA A 96 -19.60 -10.15 36.18
C ALA A 96 -20.93 -9.78 35.49
N ASP A 97 -22.00 -10.10 36.21
CA ASP A 97 -23.38 -9.80 35.90
C ASP A 97 -23.60 -8.27 35.92
N TRP A 98 -23.83 -7.65 34.75
CA TRP A 98 -24.10 -6.21 34.66
C TRP A 98 -25.09 -5.91 33.51
N GLY A 99 -26.17 -5.20 33.85
CA GLY A 99 -27.40 -5.07 33.06
C GLY A 99 -27.35 -4.30 31.71
N PRO A 100 -28.49 -4.25 30.98
CA PRO A 100 -28.49 -4.15 29.52
C PRO A 100 -28.11 -2.78 28.91
N ARG A 101 -28.33 -1.65 29.61
CA ARG A 101 -28.15 -0.30 29.03
C ARG A 101 -26.72 0.22 29.09
N ARG A 102 -25.94 -0.07 30.15
CA ARG A 102 -24.54 0.36 30.29
C ARG A 102 -23.57 -0.41 29.37
N ARG A 103 -23.92 -1.65 29.01
CA ARG A 103 -23.11 -2.51 28.13
C ARG A 103 -22.93 -1.93 26.73
N ARG A 104 -23.94 -1.25 26.19
CA ARG A 104 -23.90 -0.75 24.80
C ARG A 104 -22.94 0.43 24.64
N GLN A 105 -22.89 1.32 25.63
CA GLN A 105 -21.96 2.46 25.67
C GLN A 105 -20.54 2.06 26.05
N SER A 106 -20.34 1.07 26.94
CA SER A 106 -18.99 0.58 27.22
C SER A 106 -18.39 -0.08 25.97
N LEU A 107 -19.17 -0.93 25.28
CA LEU A 107 -18.73 -1.61 24.07
C LEU A 107 -18.49 -0.66 22.87
N SER A 108 -19.09 0.53 22.84
CA SER A 108 -18.78 1.52 21.80
C SER A 108 -17.46 2.22 22.11
N ARG A 109 -17.27 2.63 23.37
CA ARG A 109 -16.03 3.26 23.84
C ARG A 109 -14.83 2.33 23.73
N ASP A 110 -15.00 1.07 24.13
CA ASP A 110 -13.97 0.02 24.00
C ASP A 110 -13.55 -0.17 22.53
N ARG A 111 -14.49 -0.03 21.58
CA ARG A 111 -14.20 -0.13 20.14
C ARG A 111 -13.50 1.11 19.59
N GLU A 112 -13.88 2.30 20.06
CA GLU A 112 -13.25 3.57 19.68
C GLU A 112 -11.78 3.58 20.13
N ASP A 113 -11.54 3.20 21.38
CA ASP A 113 -10.19 3.07 21.95
C ASP A 113 -9.36 2.05 21.17
N GLU A 114 -9.94 0.88 20.81
CA GLU A 114 -9.26 -0.13 19.97
C GLU A 114 -8.92 0.41 18.58
N LEU A 115 -9.80 1.23 17.99
CA LEU A 115 -9.58 1.86 16.69
C LEU A 115 -8.44 2.89 16.76
N GLU A 116 -8.40 3.71 17.80
CA GLU A 116 -7.35 4.70 18.02
C GLU A 116 -5.98 4.04 18.25
N LEU A 117 -5.95 2.96 19.04
CA LEU A 117 -4.76 2.13 19.22
C LEU A 117 -4.29 1.50 17.89
N ALA A 118 -5.22 1.03 17.05
CA ALA A 118 -4.87 0.48 15.75
C ALA A 118 -4.33 1.56 14.79
N ILE A 119 -4.85 2.78 14.85
CA ILE A 119 -4.38 3.93 14.05
C ILE A 119 -2.97 4.34 14.50
N SER A 120 -2.73 4.48 15.80
CA SER A 120 -1.40 4.86 16.33
C SER A 120 -0.33 3.83 15.99
N HIS A 121 -0.66 2.54 16.10
CA HIS A 121 0.24 1.46 15.68
C HIS A 121 0.57 1.51 14.18
N ARG A 122 -0.43 1.78 13.32
CA ARG A 122 -0.20 1.92 11.86
C ARG A 122 0.63 3.16 11.52
N ARG A 123 0.40 4.29 12.18
CA ARG A 123 1.25 5.49 12.07
C ARG A 123 2.71 5.16 12.37
N TRP A 124 2.96 4.41 13.43
CA TRP A 124 4.31 3.96 13.79
C TRP A 124 4.94 3.08 12.71
N ILE A 125 4.19 2.11 12.17
CA ILE A 125 4.66 1.25 11.06
C ILE A 125 5.09 2.09 9.85
N TYR A 126 4.25 3.04 9.42
CA TYR A 126 4.53 3.87 8.25
C TYR A 126 5.66 4.87 8.47
N HIS A 127 5.73 5.47 9.65
CA HIS A 127 6.85 6.34 10.04
C HIS A 127 8.20 5.61 9.94
N HIS A 128 8.26 4.35 10.40
CA HIS A 128 9.48 3.54 10.39
C HIS A 128 9.67 2.72 9.10
N ARG A 129 8.80 2.89 8.10
CA ARG A 129 8.84 2.16 6.81
C ARG A 129 9.00 0.64 6.97
N LEU A 130 8.30 0.06 7.95
CA LEU A 130 8.43 -1.36 8.24
C LEU A 130 7.71 -2.21 7.20
N TYR A 131 8.39 -3.24 6.72
CA TYR A 131 7.85 -4.20 5.76
C TYR A 131 7.17 -5.36 6.47
N ALA A 132 6.11 -5.90 5.87
CA ALA A 132 5.52 -7.14 6.31
C ALA A 132 6.49 -8.30 6.02
N LYS A 133 6.72 -9.17 7.02
CA LYS A 133 7.41 -10.44 6.79
C LYS A 133 6.60 -11.28 5.82
N HIS A 134 7.27 -11.93 4.87
CA HIS A 134 6.64 -12.83 3.91
C HIS A 134 5.72 -13.85 4.61
N ILE A 135 4.47 -13.94 4.15
CA ILE A 135 3.48 -14.90 4.63
C ILE A 135 3.30 -15.94 3.53
N ALA A 136 3.73 -17.17 3.78
CA ALA A 136 3.55 -18.25 2.82
C ALA A 136 2.09 -18.67 2.75
N SER A 137 1.61 -18.98 1.53
CA SER A 137 0.31 -19.59 1.28
C SER A 137 0.35 -21.07 1.71
N ASN A 138 0.08 -21.33 3.00
CA ASN A 138 -0.01 -22.67 3.52
C ASN A 138 -1.34 -22.89 4.27
N PRO A 139 -1.76 -24.14 4.50
CA PRO A 139 -3.00 -24.43 5.21
C PRO A 139 -3.07 -23.83 6.63
N TYR A 140 -1.91 -23.58 7.25
CA TYR A 140 -1.78 -23.01 8.58
C TYR A 140 -2.09 -21.50 8.62
N THR A 141 -1.52 -20.72 7.71
CA THR A 141 -1.71 -19.26 7.61
C THR A 141 -3.04 -18.90 6.97
N ARG A 142 -3.62 -19.81 6.16
CA ARG A 142 -4.81 -19.58 5.34
C ARG A 142 -4.72 -18.31 4.50
N TYR A 143 -3.50 -17.87 4.22
CA TYR A 143 -3.27 -16.68 3.41
C TYR A 143 -3.72 -16.98 1.97
N LYS A 144 -4.61 -16.15 1.47
CA LYS A 144 -5.16 -16.23 0.11
C LYS A 144 -4.71 -14.98 -0.67
N PRO A 145 -4.55 -15.09 -2.00
CA PRO A 145 -4.33 -13.91 -2.84
C PRO A 145 -5.44 -12.88 -2.62
N CYS A 146 -5.12 -11.62 -2.88
CA CYS A 146 -6.05 -10.51 -2.72
C CYS A 146 -7.34 -10.78 -3.52
N PRO A 147 -8.52 -10.65 -2.90
CA PRO A 147 -9.79 -10.90 -3.59
C PRO A 147 -10.00 -9.89 -4.72
N THR A 148 -10.65 -10.32 -5.80
CA THR A 148 -11.02 -9.42 -6.90
C THR A 148 -12.16 -8.49 -6.48
N PRO A 149 -12.36 -7.35 -7.16
CA PRO A 149 -13.46 -6.43 -6.85
C PRO A 149 -14.83 -7.11 -6.85
N ALA A 150 -15.08 -8.01 -7.81
CA ALA A 150 -16.32 -8.78 -7.90
C ALA A 150 -16.51 -9.75 -6.71
N GLN A 151 -15.43 -10.33 -6.19
CA GLN A 151 -15.48 -11.19 -5.01
C GLN A 151 -15.79 -10.39 -3.74
N ILE A 152 -15.25 -9.17 -3.64
CA ILE A 152 -15.55 -8.27 -2.52
C ILE A 152 -17.03 -7.89 -2.58
N SER A 153 -17.54 -7.42 -3.72
CA SER A 153 -18.94 -6.99 -3.84
C SER A 153 -19.95 -8.11 -3.60
N ALA A 154 -19.59 -9.36 -3.90
CA ALA A 154 -20.45 -10.52 -3.67
C ALA A 154 -20.51 -10.97 -2.19
N SER A 155 -19.56 -10.55 -1.34
CA SER A 155 -19.44 -11.04 0.04
C SER A 155 -19.58 -9.91 1.08
N PRO A 156 -20.63 -9.93 1.92
CA PRO A 156 -20.80 -8.93 2.98
C PRO A 156 -19.67 -8.98 4.03
N ASP A 157 -19.08 -10.16 4.27
CA ASP A 157 -17.92 -10.30 5.17
C ASP A 157 -16.70 -9.54 4.62
N LEU A 158 -16.37 -9.73 3.34
CA LEU A 158 -15.25 -9.03 2.71
C LEU A 158 -15.49 -7.53 2.66
N ILE A 159 -16.72 -7.09 2.38
CA ILE A 159 -17.09 -5.66 2.44
C ILE A 159 -16.82 -5.10 3.84
N SER A 160 -17.28 -5.79 4.90
CA SER A 160 -17.09 -5.33 6.29
C SER A 160 -15.62 -5.21 6.68
N ARG A 161 -14.80 -6.21 6.28
CA ARG A 161 -13.35 -6.21 6.54
C ARG A 161 -12.63 -5.12 5.75
N ALA A 162 -13.02 -4.91 4.49
CA ALA A 162 -12.50 -3.84 3.65
C ALA A 162 -12.86 -2.45 4.20
N THR A 163 -14.10 -2.25 4.66
CA THR A 163 -14.50 -0.96 5.27
C THR A 163 -13.75 -0.67 6.56
N ILE A 164 -13.55 -1.66 7.43
CA ILE A 164 -12.74 -1.49 8.65
C ILE A 164 -11.30 -1.12 8.30
N PHE A 165 -10.72 -1.80 7.30
CA PHE A 165 -9.38 -1.48 6.80
C PHE A 165 -9.32 -0.03 6.29
N ILE A 166 -10.19 0.34 5.35
CA ILE A 166 -10.21 1.68 4.74
C ILE A 166 -10.40 2.75 5.81
N ARG A 167 -11.37 2.62 6.72
CA ARG A 167 -11.61 3.59 7.80
C ARG A 167 -10.38 3.81 8.68
N ARG A 168 -9.66 2.73 9.02
CA ARG A 168 -8.41 2.85 9.79
C ARG A 168 -7.33 3.54 8.98
N GLU A 169 -7.13 3.13 7.72
CA GLU A 169 -6.01 3.64 6.90
C GLU A 169 -6.20 5.10 6.49
N LEU A 170 -7.41 5.54 6.14
CA LEU A 170 -7.66 6.92 5.74
C LEU A 170 -7.44 7.90 6.91
N ARG A 171 -7.82 7.51 8.14
CA ARG A 171 -7.61 8.32 9.36
C ARG A 171 -6.15 8.52 9.76
N ILE A 172 -5.23 7.79 9.15
CA ILE A 172 -3.80 7.98 9.38
C ILE A 172 -3.33 9.30 8.77
N TRP A 173 -3.91 9.68 7.62
CA TRP A 173 -3.53 10.85 6.85
C TRP A 173 -4.26 12.08 7.39
N ILE A 174 -3.49 13.02 7.95
CA ILE A 174 -4.03 14.21 8.64
C ILE A 174 -4.72 15.17 7.65
N ASN A 175 -4.32 15.12 6.38
CA ASN A 175 -4.80 16.03 5.32
C ASN A 175 -5.84 15.38 4.40
N LEU A 176 -6.45 14.27 4.81
CA LEU A 176 -7.52 13.64 4.04
C LEU A 176 -8.83 13.92 4.77
N ASP A 177 -9.72 14.72 4.17
CA ASP A 177 -11.07 14.90 4.69
C ASP A 177 -11.83 13.57 4.52
N VAL A 178 -12.19 12.93 5.63
CA VAL A 178 -12.94 11.65 5.66
C VAL A 178 -14.37 11.88 6.18
N GLU A 179 -14.94 13.07 5.96
CA GLU A 179 -16.33 13.39 6.30
C GLU A 179 -17.26 13.36 5.08
#